data_AF-A0A2L0EW15-F1
#
_entry.id   AF-A0A2L0EW15-F1
#
_cell.length_a   1.000
_cell.length_b   1.000
_cell.length_c   1.000
_cell.angle_alpha   90.00
_cell.angle_beta   90.00
_cell.angle_gamma   90.00
#
_symmetry.space_group_name_H-M   'P 1'
#
loop_
_entity.id
_entity.type
_entity.pdbx_description
1 polymer ?
#
loop_
_entity_poly.entity_id
_entity_poly.type
_entity_poly.pdbx_seq_one_letter_code
_entity_poly.pdbx_strand_id
1 'polypeptide(L)'
;MQFRLTLVQNLPNRDPSAFTVTYTFANGQHSTWPVAAIGPDKDRNVLVVDTNVNLINQQNVKTRELNAHYPTAPITVDIQISSVQPALAEEPCKPAEERLGATSYAIDIAMDQNTVNALSNSGYYLYGFKGVQTTMKGGAPLVWFQTDTFSLATHVSWEEQFQAYTSLSSIIPKGQIKASAAYDIDLGQTLQVQDPKGTGAVVQGGTPGAISILNQTTTQFACGISQVQDVGGTPTATPLCAFPLYGNGLDVMAPIELVLLSFATLQINTGTVIYKAFSQGILIHLTGVTERAVSFDINKGWSWGGGSWAQTVQASADIAPLLIESTTSLSMKTLEARQI
;
A
#
# COMPACT_ATOMS: atom_id res chain seq x y z
N MET A 1 -9.79 15.81 -16.06
CA MET A 1 -9.98 14.42 -15.59
C MET A 1 -8.68 13.67 -15.78
N GLN A 2 -8.17 13.04 -14.74
CA GLN A 2 -6.90 12.33 -14.83
C GLN A 2 -7.10 10.86 -15.23
N PHE A 3 -6.26 10.39 -16.14
CA PHE A 3 -6.25 9.01 -16.63
C PHE A 3 -4.86 8.42 -16.52
N ARG A 4 -4.79 7.14 -16.14
CA ARG A 4 -3.56 6.36 -16.15
C ARG A 4 -3.54 5.54 -17.44
N LEU A 5 -2.59 5.88 -18.31
CA LEU A 5 -2.34 5.18 -19.56
C LEU A 5 -1.23 4.15 -19.34
N THR A 6 -1.50 2.88 -19.61
CA THR A 6 -0.43 1.88 -19.71
C THR A 6 0.01 1.79 -21.16
N LEU A 7 1.29 2.02 -21.42
CA LEU A 7 1.91 2.01 -22.74
C LEU A 7 2.49 0.62 -23.02
N VAL A 8 2.52 0.22 -24.29
CA VAL A 8 3.17 -1.04 -24.70
C VAL A 8 4.70 -0.98 -24.65
N GLN A 9 5.26 0.23 -24.62
CA GLN A 9 6.69 0.50 -24.53
C GLN A 9 6.94 1.82 -23.81
N ASN A 10 8.17 2.02 -23.31
CA ASN A 10 8.57 3.26 -22.65
C ASN A 10 8.64 4.43 -23.64
N LEU A 11 8.47 5.65 -23.12
CA LEU A 11 8.76 6.86 -23.86
C LEU A 11 10.28 6.99 -24.10
N PRO A 12 10.70 7.59 -25.23
CA PRO A 12 12.09 8.03 -25.40
C PRO A 12 12.61 8.83 -24.20
N ASN A 13 13.89 8.67 -23.88
CA ASN A 13 14.56 9.43 -22.82
C ASN A 13 14.87 10.88 -23.26
N ARG A 14 13.81 11.65 -23.51
CA ARG A 14 13.79 13.09 -23.79
C ARG A 14 12.39 13.62 -23.53
N ASP A 15 12.27 14.91 -23.29
CA ASP A 15 11.00 15.52 -22.89
C ASP A 15 10.09 15.81 -24.09
N PRO A 16 8.86 15.26 -24.13
CA PRO A 16 7.87 15.64 -25.12
C PRO A 16 7.39 17.08 -24.89
N SER A 17 7.19 17.85 -25.95
CA SER A 17 6.60 19.19 -25.91
C SER A 17 5.07 19.15 -25.80
N ALA A 18 4.43 18.05 -26.24
CA ALA A 18 2.99 17.87 -26.18
C ALA A 18 2.61 16.39 -26.29
N PHE A 19 1.40 16.06 -25.82
CA PHE A 19 0.80 14.74 -26.01
C PHE A 19 -0.59 14.87 -26.62
N THR A 20 -0.91 13.93 -27.49
CA THR A 20 -2.29 13.69 -27.93
C THR A 20 -2.62 12.21 -27.78
N VAL A 21 -3.90 11.92 -27.59
CA VAL A 21 -4.42 10.55 -27.56
C VAL A 21 -5.38 10.38 -28.73
N THR A 22 -5.13 9.37 -29.56
CA THR A 22 -5.94 9.04 -30.75
C THR A 22 -6.64 7.71 -30.55
N TYR A 23 -7.96 7.71 -30.76
CA TYR A 23 -8.79 6.52 -30.74
C TYR A 23 -9.24 6.20 -32.16
N THR A 24 -9.06 4.94 -32.55
CA THR A 24 -9.60 4.42 -33.81
C THR A 24 -10.80 3.55 -33.49
N PHE A 25 -11.95 3.86 -34.07
CA PHE A 25 -13.21 3.14 -33.86
C PHE A 25 -13.39 2.00 -34.86
N ALA A 26 -14.29 1.06 -34.56
CA ALA A 26 -14.55 -0.11 -35.40
C ALA A 26 -15.03 0.26 -36.83
N ASN A 27 -15.66 1.42 -37.00
CA ASN A 27 -16.09 1.96 -38.29
C ASN A 27 -14.97 2.68 -39.07
N GLY A 28 -13.75 2.72 -38.56
CA GLY A 28 -12.61 3.40 -39.18
C GLY A 28 -12.54 4.91 -38.92
N GLN A 29 -13.46 5.49 -38.15
CA GLN A 29 -13.33 6.88 -37.72
C GLN A 29 -12.23 7.02 -36.67
N HIS A 30 -11.66 8.22 -36.61
CA HIS A 30 -10.65 8.58 -35.61
C HIS A 30 -11.11 9.79 -34.80
N SER A 31 -10.71 9.84 -33.53
CA SER A 31 -10.82 11.04 -32.72
C SER A 31 -9.54 11.24 -31.94
N THR A 32 -9.06 12.48 -31.92
CA THR A 32 -7.79 12.87 -31.31
C THR A 32 -8.04 14.00 -30.33
N TRP A 33 -7.50 13.86 -29.13
CA TRP A 33 -7.63 14.86 -28.08
C TRP A 33 -6.27 15.23 -27.49
N PRO A 34 -6.04 16.52 -27.19
CA PRO A 34 -4.87 16.91 -26.42
C PRO A 34 -4.98 16.37 -24.99
N VAL A 35 -3.84 15.97 -24.44
CA VAL A 35 -3.73 15.57 -23.04
C VAL A 35 -2.48 16.21 -22.44
N ALA A 36 -2.56 16.61 -21.17
CA ALA A 36 -1.42 17.14 -20.43
C ALA A 36 -0.80 16.01 -19.60
N ALA A 37 0.49 15.71 -19.79
CA ALA A 37 1.15 14.70 -18.95
C ALA A 37 1.45 15.26 -17.56
N ILE A 38 1.16 14.47 -16.52
CA ILE A 38 1.50 14.74 -15.14
C ILE A 38 2.63 13.79 -14.79
N GLY A 39 3.88 14.27 -14.89
CA GLY A 39 5.08 13.51 -14.53
C GLY A 39 5.24 12.21 -15.32
N PRO A 40 5.87 12.22 -16.52
CA PRO A 40 6.29 10.96 -17.11
C PRO A 40 7.32 10.32 -16.19
N ASP A 41 6.97 9.21 -15.56
CA ASP A 41 7.97 8.34 -14.94
C ASP A 41 8.73 7.71 -16.11
N LYS A 42 9.85 8.35 -16.50
CA LYS A 42 10.57 8.09 -17.76
C LYS A 42 11.03 6.63 -17.90
N ASP A 43 11.08 5.92 -16.78
CA ASP A 43 11.50 4.52 -16.70
C ASP A 43 10.32 3.53 -16.61
N ARG A 44 9.07 4.01 -16.68
CA ARG A 44 7.87 3.19 -16.63
C ARG A 44 7.04 3.31 -17.90
N ASN A 45 6.39 2.22 -18.25
CA ASN A 45 5.40 2.19 -19.33
C ASN A 45 4.02 2.69 -18.86
N VAL A 46 4.01 3.68 -17.97
CA VAL A 46 2.81 4.23 -17.35
C VAL A 46 2.89 5.75 -17.39
N LEU A 47 1.87 6.38 -17.96
CA LEU A 47 1.76 7.83 -18.06
C LEU A 47 0.44 8.30 -17.42
N VAL A 48 0.52 9.23 -16.49
CA VAL A 48 -0.67 9.93 -15.99
C VAL A 48 -0.91 11.15 -16.88
N VAL A 49 -2.14 11.30 -17.36
CA VAL A 49 -2.53 12.42 -18.21
C VAL A 49 -3.78 13.10 -17.69
N ASP A 50 -3.89 14.41 -17.85
CA ASP A 50 -5.10 15.19 -17.61
C ASP A 50 -5.74 15.60 -18.94
N THR A 51 -7.06 15.47 -19.02
CA THR A 51 -7.85 15.88 -20.17
C THR A 51 -9.31 16.17 -19.80
N ASN A 52 -9.97 16.99 -20.61
CA ASN A 52 -11.40 17.31 -20.46
C ASN A 52 -12.32 16.25 -21.09
N VAL A 53 -11.75 15.21 -21.70
CA VAL A 53 -12.50 14.14 -22.37
C VAL A 53 -12.42 12.85 -21.57
N ASN A 54 -13.54 12.15 -21.43
CA ASN A 54 -13.55 10.85 -20.76
C ASN A 54 -12.93 9.80 -21.68
N LEU A 55 -11.70 9.35 -21.37
CA LEU A 55 -10.98 8.39 -22.19
C LEU A 55 -11.46 6.94 -22.00
N ILE A 56 -12.24 6.63 -20.96
CA ILE A 56 -12.68 5.26 -20.65
C ILE A 56 -13.97 4.92 -21.40
N ASN A 57 -14.93 5.84 -21.41
CA ASN A 57 -16.30 5.59 -21.88
C ASN A 57 -16.47 5.77 -23.40
N GLN A 58 -15.43 5.51 -24.17
CA GLN A 58 -15.47 5.54 -25.63
C GLN A 58 -15.99 4.19 -26.13
N GLN A 59 -17.15 4.18 -26.80
CA GLN A 59 -17.76 2.94 -27.32
C GLN A 59 -17.11 2.53 -28.64
N ASN A 60 -17.07 1.21 -28.92
CA ASN A 60 -16.61 0.64 -30.19
C ASN A 60 -15.15 0.99 -30.58
N VAL A 61 -14.27 1.15 -29.59
CA VAL A 61 -12.84 1.45 -29.82
C VAL A 61 -12.09 0.19 -30.25
N LYS A 62 -11.35 0.29 -31.35
CA LYS A 62 -10.49 -0.77 -31.90
C LYS A 62 -9.05 -0.63 -31.43
N THR A 63 -8.47 0.56 -31.51
CA THR A 63 -7.10 0.85 -31.05
C THR A 63 -7.02 2.21 -30.36
N ARG A 64 -5.96 2.39 -29.56
CA ARG A 64 -5.67 3.58 -28.77
C ARG A 64 -4.19 3.89 -28.88
N GLU A 65 -3.85 5.11 -29.23
CA GLU A 65 -2.47 5.55 -29.45
C GLU A 65 -2.20 6.83 -28.66
N LEU A 66 -1.03 6.90 -28.03
CA LEU A 66 -0.44 8.11 -27.50
C LEU A 66 0.55 8.64 -28.53
N ASN A 67 0.34 9.85 -29.02
CA ASN A 67 1.29 10.53 -29.88
C ASN A 67 2.06 11.56 -29.04
N ALA A 68 3.35 11.31 -28.82
CA ALA A 68 4.25 12.21 -28.10
C ALA A 68 5.02 13.07 -29.11
N HIS A 69 4.88 14.40 -29.00
CA HIS A 69 5.55 15.35 -29.89
C HIS A 69 6.84 15.87 -29.25
N TYR A 70 7.90 16.01 -30.03
CA TYR A 70 9.23 16.42 -29.59
C TYR A 70 9.76 17.60 -30.41
N PRO A 71 10.61 18.46 -29.82
CA PRO A 71 11.22 19.58 -30.53
C PRO A 71 12.29 19.13 -31.56
N THR A 72 12.77 17.88 -31.48
CA THR A 72 13.80 17.33 -32.37
C THR A 72 13.36 16.00 -33.00
N ALA A 73 13.90 15.67 -34.18
CA ALA A 73 13.56 14.46 -34.90
C ALA A 73 13.82 13.17 -34.07
N PRO A 74 12.98 12.12 -34.16
CA PRO A 74 11.67 12.14 -34.81
C PRO A 74 10.69 13.07 -34.08
N ILE A 75 9.99 13.92 -34.83
CA ILE A 75 9.14 14.99 -34.25
C ILE A 75 7.92 14.42 -33.52
N THR A 76 7.47 13.23 -33.92
CA THR A 76 6.35 12.53 -33.28
C THR A 76 6.74 11.07 -33.07
N VAL A 77 6.36 10.52 -31.92
CA VAL A 77 6.47 9.10 -31.60
C VAL A 77 5.11 8.59 -31.19
N ASP A 78 4.61 7.59 -31.92
CA ASP A 78 3.31 6.97 -31.68
C ASP A 78 3.49 5.69 -30.86
N ILE A 79 2.73 5.56 -29.78
CA ILE A 79 2.85 4.46 -28.83
C ILE A 79 1.46 3.86 -28.57
N GLN A 80 1.31 2.56 -28.74
CA GLN A 80 0.04 1.90 -28.40
C GLN A 80 -0.24 1.97 -26.90
N ILE A 81 -1.49 2.25 -26.57
CA ILE A 81 -2.01 2.24 -25.20
C ILE A 81 -2.67 0.89 -24.96
N SER A 82 -2.12 0.08 -24.06
CA SER A 82 -2.64 -1.24 -23.71
C SER A 82 -3.84 -1.16 -22.78
N SER A 83 -3.89 -0.15 -21.91
CA SER A 83 -5.03 0.10 -21.04
C SER A 83 -5.18 1.58 -20.69
N VAL A 84 -6.42 1.98 -20.47
CA VAL A 84 -6.80 3.29 -19.91
C VAL A 84 -7.62 3.02 -18.68
N GLN A 85 -7.12 3.47 -17.55
CA GLN A 85 -7.82 3.44 -16.27
C GLN A 85 -8.10 4.89 -15.88
N PRO A 86 -9.08 5.16 -15.00
CA PRO A 86 -9.01 6.39 -14.22
C PRO A 86 -7.59 6.41 -13.66
N ALA A 87 -6.86 7.52 -13.79
CA ALA A 87 -5.82 7.74 -12.80
C ALA A 87 -6.61 7.64 -11.52
N LEU A 88 -6.24 6.71 -10.61
CA LEU A 88 -6.84 6.69 -9.29
C LEU A 88 -6.94 8.16 -8.94
N ALA A 89 -8.17 8.64 -8.82
CA ALA A 89 -8.30 9.90 -8.16
C ALA A 89 -7.48 9.63 -6.89
N GLU A 90 -6.54 10.51 -6.55
CA GLU A 90 -6.76 11.07 -5.24
C GLU A 90 -8.22 11.47 -5.31
N GLU A 91 -9.13 10.58 -4.85
CA GLU A 91 -10.46 11.01 -4.48
C GLU A 91 -10.14 12.31 -3.77
N PRO A 92 -10.56 13.47 -4.30
CA PRO A 92 -10.05 14.76 -3.83
C PRO A 92 -10.10 14.62 -2.35
N CYS A 93 -8.92 14.47 -1.66
CA CYS A 93 -8.85 13.83 -0.34
C CYS A 93 -10.05 14.37 0.34
N LYS A 94 -11.12 13.54 0.53
CA LYS A 94 -12.46 14.07 0.87
C LYS A 94 -12.13 15.18 1.83
N PRO A 95 -12.42 16.47 1.53
CA PRO A 95 -11.97 17.52 2.41
C PRO A 95 -12.29 17.00 3.78
N ALA A 96 -11.34 17.05 4.70
CA ALA A 96 -11.52 16.52 6.03
C ALA A 96 -12.65 17.29 6.77
N GLU A 97 -13.81 17.52 6.17
CA GLU A 97 -15.04 16.85 6.60
C GLU A 97 -14.71 15.41 7.00
N GLU A 98 -14.07 15.33 8.16
CA GLU A 98 -14.22 14.30 9.15
C GLU A 98 -15.20 13.24 8.64
N ARG A 99 -14.69 12.08 8.21
CA ARG A 99 -15.37 10.84 8.62
C ARG A 99 -15.32 10.92 10.16
N LEU A 100 -16.28 11.65 10.74
CA LEU A 100 -16.40 11.91 12.18
C LEU A 100 -16.29 10.55 12.87
N GLY A 101 -15.12 10.24 13.41
CA GLY A 101 -14.86 9.00 14.14
C GLY A 101 -13.78 8.03 13.63
N ALA A 102 -12.98 8.33 12.60
CA ALA A 102 -11.77 7.52 12.37
C ALA A 102 -10.74 7.81 13.48
N THR A 103 -10.30 6.77 14.20
CA THR A 103 -9.30 6.95 15.27
C THR A 103 -7.94 7.21 14.64
N SER A 104 -7.33 8.35 14.96
CA SER A 104 -5.95 8.67 14.57
C SER A 104 -4.96 8.16 15.61
N TYR A 105 -3.81 7.72 15.15
CA TYR A 105 -2.72 7.24 15.99
C TYR A 105 -1.39 7.85 15.55
N ALA A 106 -0.45 7.95 16.50
CA ALA A 106 0.87 8.49 16.24
C ALA A 106 1.98 7.83 17.07
N ILE A 107 3.19 7.81 16.51
CA ILE A 107 4.43 7.55 17.21
C ILE A 107 5.40 8.69 16.93
N ASP A 108 5.84 9.35 17.99
CA ASP A 108 6.89 10.35 17.94
C ASP A 108 8.24 9.73 18.25
N ILE A 109 9.23 10.02 17.39
CA ILE A 109 10.60 9.52 17.50
C ILE A 109 11.53 10.71 17.69
N ALA A 110 12.10 10.83 18.88
CA ALA A 110 13.12 11.83 19.18
C ALA A 110 14.53 11.30 18.92
N MET A 111 15.36 12.09 18.24
CA MET A 111 16.77 11.78 17.97
C MET A 111 17.64 13.00 18.25
N ASP A 112 18.90 12.77 18.64
CA ASP A 112 19.88 13.85 18.73
C ASP A 112 20.51 14.17 17.36
N GLN A 113 21.14 15.35 17.26
CA GLN A 113 21.72 15.82 16.00
C GLN A 113 22.81 14.88 15.47
N ASN A 114 23.59 14.26 16.37
CA ASN A 114 24.66 13.34 15.99
C ASN A 114 24.08 12.07 15.36
N THR A 115 22.99 11.54 15.92
CA THR A 115 22.26 10.37 15.42
C THR A 115 21.65 10.67 14.06
N VAL A 116 20.94 11.79 13.91
CA VAL A 116 20.35 12.19 12.61
C VAL A 116 21.43 12.30 11.55
N ASN A 117 22.52 13.02 11.83
CA ASN A 117 23.63 13.17 10.89
C ASN A 117 24.27 11.82 10.52
N ALA A 118 24.49 10.94 11.50
CA ALA A 118 25.09 9.64 11.26
C ALA A 118 24.20 8.74 10.39
N LEU A 119 22.89 8.71 10.66
CA LEU A 119 21.91 7.94 9.90
C LEU A 119 21.81 8.45 8.46
N SER A 120 21.60 9.76 8.27
CA SER A 120 21.48 10.36 6.93
C SER A 120 22.75 10.20 6.10
N ASN A 121 23.94 10.42 6.69
CA ASN A 121 25.21 10.29 5.98
C ASN A 121 25.57 8.82 5.65
N SER A 122 24.99 7.86 6.38
CA SER A 122 25.25 6.43 6.19
C SER A 122 24.16 5.73 5.38
N GLY A 123 23.21 6.47 4.80
CA GLY A 123 22.16 5.92 3.94
C GLY A 123 21.16 5.01 4.68
N TYR A 124 20.85 5.35 5.93
CA TYR A 124 19.81 4.63 6.67
C TYR A 124 18.41 5.06 6.24
N TYR A 125 17.50 4.10 6.33
CA TYR A 125 16.06 4.27 6.24
C TYR A 125 15.42 3.87 7.56
N LEU A 126 14.34 4.55 7.94
CA LEU A 126 13.40 4.11 8.96
C LEU A 126 12.35 3.20 8.31
N TYR A 127 12.22 1.99 8.82
CA TYR A 127 11.20 1.02 8.42
C TYR A 127 10.15 0.85 9.51
N GLY A 128 8.89 0.75 9.08
CA GLY A 128 7.78 0.37 9.92
C GLY A 128 7.12 -0.92 9.47
N PHE A 129 6.65 -1.70 10.44
CA PHE A 129 5.78 -2.85 10.25
C PHE A 129 4.60 -2.73 11.20
N LYS A 130 3.42 -3.13 10.77
CA LYS A 130 2.22 -3.12 11.61
C LYS A 130 1.71 -4.53 11.87
N GLY A 131 1.26 -4.77 13.10
CA GLY A 131 0.72 -6.04 13.53
C GLY A 131 -0.72 -6.27 13.08
N VAL A 132 -1.07 -7.53 12.93
CA VAL A 132 -2.44 -8.00 12.70
C VAL A 132 -2.74 -9.22 13.56
N GLN A 133 -3.99 -9.34 13.98
CA GLN A 133 -4.56 -10.56 14.52
C GLN A 133 -5.23 -11.37 13.42
N THR A 134 -5.16 -12.69 13.49
CA THR A 134 -5.82 -13.56 12.54
C THR A 134 -6.17 -14.91 13.15
N THR A 135 -7.09 -15.65 12.52
CA THR A 135 -7.35 -17.06 12.82
C THR A 135 -6.48 -18.00 11.98
N MET A 136 -5.72 -17.45 11.03
CA MET A 136 -4.97 -18.20 10.03
C MET A 136 -3.51 -18.41 10.42
N LYS A 137 -2.88 -19.43 9.82
CA LYS A 137 -1.43 -19.65 9.90
C LYS A 137 -0.78 -19.28 8.57
N GLY A 138 0.54 -19.06 8.60
CA GLY A 138 1.32 -18.80 7.38
C GLY A 138 1.24 -17.36 6.87
N GLY A 139 0.86 -16.42 7.73
CA GLY A 139 0.94 -15.00 7.43
C GLY A 139 2.38 -14.50 7.32
N ALA A 140 2.55 -13.42 6.56
CA ALA A 140 3.81 -12.74 6.36
C ALA A 140 3.68 -11.24 6.68
N PRO A 141 4.52 -10.67 7.56
CA PRO A 141 4.51 -9.24 7.77
C PRO A 141 5.22 -8.55 6.61
N LEU A 142 4.71 -7.38 6.25
CA LEU A 142 5.20 -6.59 5.13
C LEU A 142 5.78 -5.28 5.63
N VAL A 143 6.77 -4.74 4.91
CA VAL A 143 7.21 -3.36 5.13
C VAL A 143 6.03 -2.44 4.88
N TRP A 144 5.51 -1.86 5.96
CA TRP A 144 4.35 -0.98 5.93
C TRP A 144 4.75 0.38 5.37
N PHE A 145 5.78 1.00 5.93
CA PHE A 145 6.38 2.20 5.39
C PHE A 145 7.90 2.13 5.39
N GLN A 146 8.50 2.97 4.55
CA GLN A 146 9.92 3.31 4.65
C GLN A 146 10.09 4.81 4.44
N THR A 147 11.08 5.41 5.11
CA THR A 147 11.47 6.80 4.85
C THR A 147 12.96 7.00 5.08
N ASP A 148 13.59 7.82 4.23
CA ASP A 148 14.91 8.44 4.46
C ASP A 148 14.77 9.89 4.96
N THR A 149 13.55 10.42 5.05
CA THR A 149 13.24 11.74 5.59
C THR A 149 12.91 11.64 7.07
N PHE A 150 13.94 11.77 7.90
CA PHE A 150 13.81 11.83 9.36
C PHE A 150 14.65 12.97 9.95
N SER A 151 14.25 13.45 11.14
CA SER A 151 14.85 14.64 11.76
C SER A 151 14.99 14.47 13.28
N LEU A 152 15.32 15.54 14.01
CA LEU A 152 15.35 15.53 15.48
C LEU A 152 14.02 15.08 16.10
N ALA A 153 12.92 15.35 15.39
CA ALA A 153 11.59 14.85 15.68
C ALA A 153 11.01 14.23 14.40
N THR A 154 10.85 12.92 14.39
CA THR A 154 10.18 12.20 13.31
C THR A 154 8.82 11.76 13.80
N HIS A 155 7.78 12.14 13.06
CA HIS A 155 6.40 11.80 13.34
C HIS A 155 5.92 10.72 12.38
N VAL A 156 5.33 9.66 12.93
CA VAL A 156 4.69 8.58 12.18
C VAL A 156 3.24 8.55 12.59
N SER A 157 2.31 8.83 11.66
CA SER A 157 0.88 8.81 11.96
C SER A 157 0.10 7.94 11.00
N TRP A 158 -1.08 7.52 11.45
CA TRP A 158 -2.02 6.76 10.64
C TRP A 158 -3.44 6.94 11.18
N GLU A 159 -4.41 6.57 10.36
CA GLU A 159 -5.82 6.54 10.74
C GLU A 159 -6.37 5.13 10.54
N GLU A 160 -7.47 4.80 11.24
CA GLU A 160 -8.26 3.60 10.98
C GLU A 160 -9.01 3.67 9.64
N GLN A 161 -8.25 3.74 8.54
CA GLN A 161 -8.71 3.70 7.17
C GLN A 161 -8.05 2.52 6.46
N PHE A 162 -8.85 1.50 6.15
CA PHE A 162 -8.35 0.22 5.67
C PHE A 162 -8.78 -0.07 4.23
N GLN A 163 -7.94 -0.85 3.55
CA GLN A 163 -8.32 -1.53 2.32
C GLN A 163 -8.10 -3.03 2.47
N ALA A 164 -9.02 -3.83 1.96
CA ALA A 164 -8.78 -5.24 1.70
C ALA A 164 -8.19 -5.39 0.29
N TYR A 165 -7.16 -6.20 0.14
CA TYR A 165 -6.55 -6.42 -1.16
C TYR A 165 -6.37 -7.89 -1.50
N THR A 166 -6.29 -8.18 -2.80
CA THR A 166 -5.82 -9.45 -3.36
C THR A 166 -4.60 -9.22 -4.24
N SER A 167 -3.77 -10.24 -4.40
CA SER A 167 -2.55 -10.19 -5.21
C SER A 167 -2.26 -11.55 -5.84
N LEU A 168 -1.65 -11.52 -7.02
CA LEU A 168 -1.05 -12.70 -7.66
C LEU A 168 0.43 -12.90 -7.29
N SER A 169 0.97 -12.01 -6.45
CA SER A 169 2.37 -12.09 -6.00
C SER A 169 2.55 -13.29 -5.06
N SER A 170 3.66 -14.01 -5.20
CA SER A 170 4.00 -15.09 -4.27
C SER A 170 4.47 -14.54 -2.93
N ILE A 171 4.03 -15.15 -1.83
CA ILE A 171 4.50 -14.84 -0.48
C ILE A 171 5.81 -15.57 -0.25
N ILE A 172 6.92 -14.91 -0.59
CA ILE A 172 8.28 -15.45 -0.44
C ILE A 172 9.18 -14.45 0.27
N PRO A 173 10.20 -14.88 1.03
CA PRO A 173 11.13 -13.95 1.69
C PRO A 173 11.74 -12.96 0.71
N LYS A 174 11.70 -11.66 1.06
CA LYS A 174 12.15 -10.53 0.22
C LYS A 174 11.37 -10.32 -1.08
N GLY A 175 10.30 -11.08 -1.32
CA GLY A 175 9.35 -10.83 -2.39
C GLY A 175 8.48 -9.61 -2.07
N GLN A 176 8.10 -8.86 -3.09
CA GLN A 176 7.20 -7.72 -2.94
C GLN A 176 5.76 -8.13 -3.28
N ILE A 177 4.84 -7.88 -2.36
CA ILE A 177 3.41 -8.02 -2.59
C ILE A 177 2.90 -6.75 -3.28
N LYS A 178 2.42 -6.91 -4.51
CA LYS A 178 1.76 -5.84 -5.26
C LYS A 178 0.28 -6.15 -5.33
N ALA A 179 -0.56 -5.34 -4.71
CA ALA A 179 -2.01 -5.51 -4.78
C ALA A 179 -2.46 -5.47 -6.25
N SER A 180 -3.14 -6.54 -6.69
CA SER A 180 -3.78 -6.61 -8.01
C SER A 180 -5.12 -5.88 -7.99
N ALA A 181 -5.82 -5.97 -6.86
CA ALA A 181 -7.06 -5.24 -6.57
C ALA A 181 -7.08 -4.85 -5.09
N ALA A 182 -7.58 -3.65 -4.79
CA ALA A 182 -7.75 -3.14 -3.44
C ALA A 182 -9.09 -2.40 -3.34
N TYR A 183 -9.75 -2.54 -2.19
CA TYR A 183 -11.08 -1.99 -1.95
C TYR A 183 -11.12 -1.40 -0.55
N ASP A 184 -11.61 -0.17 -0.43
CA ASP A 184 -11.90 0.43 0.87
C ASP A 184 -12.86 -0.48 1.63
N ILE A 185 -12.53 -0.72 2.90
CA ILE A 185 -13.27 -1.65 3.74
C ILE A 185 -13.25 -1.17 5.19
N ASP A 186 -14.37 -1.28 5.86
CA ASP A 186 -14.47 -1.00 7.30
C ASP A 186 -14.46 -2.33 8.10
N LEU A 187 -14.18 -2.25 9.39
CA LEU A 187 -14.26 -3.41 10.28
C LEU A 187 -15.69 -3.97 10.31
N GLY A 188 -15.83 -5.30 10.31
CA GLY A 188 -17.12 -5.99 10.22
C GLY A 188 -17.61 -6.23 8.79
N GLN A 189 -16.85 -5.84 7.76
CA GLN A 189 -17.19 -6.08 6.36
C GLN A 189 -16.41 -7.27 5.76
N THR A 190 -16.90 -7.74 4.60
CA THR A 190 -16.27 -8.84 3.84
C THR A 190 -16.01 -8.41 2.40
N LEU A 191 -14.78 -8.57 1.91
CA LEU A 191 -14.48 -8.57 0.48
C LEU A 191 -14.82 -9.95 -0.12
N GLN A 192 -15.81 -10.01 -1.02
CA GLN A 192 -16.14 -11.22 -1.78
C GLN A 192 -15.43 -11.20 -3.13
N VAL A 193 -14.37 -12.00 -3.26
CA VAL A 193 -13.61 -12.19 -4.50
C VAL A 193 -14.37 -13.14 -5.41
N GLN A 194 -14.78 -12.64 -6.58
CA GLN A 194 -15.69 -13.32 -7.50
C GLN A 194 -15.08 -13.61 -8.87
N ASP A 195 -13.96 -12.97 -9.20
CA ASP A 195 -13.27 -13.11 -10.48
C ASP A 195 -11.89 -13.77 -10.31
N PRO A 196 -11.46 -14.67 -11.22
CA PRO A 196 -10.13 -15.28 -11.21
C PRO A 196 -8.94 -14.30 -11.26
N LYS A 197 -9.17 -13.02 -11.56
CA LYS A 197 -8.15 -11.96 -11.48
C LYS A 197 -8.01 -11.36 -10.06
N GLY A 198 -8.79 -11.84 -9.10
CA GLY A 198 -8.78 -11.38 -7.71
C GLY A 198 -9.71 -10.20 -7.43
N THR A 199 -10.55 -9.80 -8.38
CA THR A 199 -11.51 -8.70 -8.19
C THR A 199 -12.83 -9.18 -7.56
N GLY A 200 -13.53 -8.27 -6.89
CA GLY A 200 -14.73 -8.58 -6.13
C GLY A 200 -15.51 -7.34 -5.70
N ALA A 201 -16.35 -7.51 -4.69
CA ALA A 201 -17.13 -6.45 -4.07
C ALA A 201 -17.10 -6.56 -2.54
N VAL A 202 -17.14 -5.42 -1.86
CA VAL A 202 -17.27 -5.36 -0.39
C VAL A 202 -18.74 -5.44 -0.02
N VAL A 203 -19.07 -6.32 0.92
CA VAL A 203 -20.43 -6.52 1.46
C VAL A 203 -20.43 -6.41 2.97
N GLN A 204 -21.60 -6.09 3.52
CA GLN A 204 -21.84 -6.13 4.96
C GLN A 204 -21.95 -7.59 5.46
N GLY A 205 -21.79 -7.79 6.78
CA GLY A 205 -21.98 -9.11 7.41
C GLY A 205 -20.70 -9.95 7.55
N GLY A 206 -19.54 -9.30 7.73
CA GLY A 206 -18.29 -9.94 8.13
C GLY A 206 -18.15 -10.12 9.64
N THR A 207 -16.97 -10.56 10.07
CA THR A 207 -16.66 -10.77 11.49
C THR A 207 -16.52 -9.41 12.23
N PRO A 208 -17.29 -9.13 13.30
CA PRO A 208 -17.22 -7.86 14.00
C PRO A 208 -15.81 -7.52 14.53
N GLY A 209 -15.35 -6.31 14.23
CA GLY A 209 -14.00 -5.85 14.61
C GLY A 209 -12.87 -6.44 13.75
N ALA A 210 -13.19 -7.05 12.62
CA ALA A 210 -12.21 -7.62 11.70
C ALA A 210 -12.62 -7.38 10.23
N ILE A 211 -11.65 -7.51 9.34
CA ILE A 211 -11.83 -7.53 7.90
C ILE A 211 -11.82 -8.99 7.45
N SER A 212 -12.83 -9.35 6.66
CA SER A 212 -12.96 -10.68 6.10
C SER A 212 -12.71 -10.65 4.60
N ILE A 213 -12.02 -11.64 4.04
CA ILE A 213 -11.81 -11.80 2.60
C ILE A 213 -12.23 -13.21 2.20
N LEU A 214 -13.32 -13.31 1.46
CA LEU A 214 -13.89 -14.56 0.97
C LEU A 214 -13.53 -14.77 -0.48
N ASN A 215 -12.86 -15.86 -0.80
CA ASN A 215 -12.60 -16.27 -2.18
C ASN A 215 -13.69 -17.20 -2.68
N GLN A 216 -14.58 -16.71 -3.54
CA GLN A 216 -15.65 -17.51 -4.15
C GLN A 216 -15.20 -18.19 -5.46
N THR A 217 -13.92 -18.05 -5.81
CA THR A 217 -13.30 -18.68 -6.97
C THR A 217 -12.50 -19.93 -6.55
N THR A 218 -11.95 -20.63 -7.54
CA THR A 218 -10.98 -21.73 -7.31
C THR A 218 -9.52 -21.29 -7.43
N THR A 219 -9.26 -20.04 -7.82
CA THR A 219 -7.89 -19.52 -8.00
C THR A 219 -7.33 -19.09 -6.65
N GLN A 220 -6.10 -19.50 -6.34
CA GLN A 220 -5.41 -19.06 -5.14
C GLN A 220 -4.82 -17.66 -5.34
N PHE A 221 -4.93 -16.81 -4.30
CA PHE A 221 -4.33 -15.49 -4.25
C PHE A 221 -3.46 -15.33 -2.99
N ALA A 222 -2.68 -14.26 -2.94
CA ALA A 222 -2.31 -13.64 -1.68
C ALA A 222 -3.36 -12.57 -1.33
N CYS A 223 -3.66 -12.38 -0.05
CA CYS A 223 -4.55 -11.32 0.40
C CYS A 223 -4.03 -10.67 1.68
N GLY A 224 -4.60 -9.53 2.04
CA GLY A 224 -4.27 -8.87 3.29
C GLY A 224 -5.02 -7.57 3.47
N ILE A 225 -4.56 -6.81 4.46
CA ILE A 225 -5.06 -5.47 4.76
C ILE A 225 -3.98 -4.48 4.37
N SER A 226 -4.38 -3.37 3.74
CA SER A 226 -3.59 -2.16 3.64
C SER A 226 -4.16 -1.09 4.55
N GLN A 227 -3.31 -0.20 5.05
CA GLN A 227 -3.74 0.95 5.84
C GLN A 227 -3.00 2.21 5.40
N VAL A 228 -3.72 3.33 5.43
CA VAL A 228 -3.16 4.65 5.17
C VAL A 228 -2.25 5.05 6.33
N GLN A 229 -1.01 5.40 6.00
CA GLN A 229 -0.04 5.97 6.92
C GLN A 229 0.51 7.27 6.35
N ASP A 230 0.92 8.18 7.22
CA ASP A 230 1.64 9.38 6.87
C ASP A 230 2.99 9.43 7.61
N VAL A 231 4.05 9.22 6.85
CA VAL A 231 5.43 9.33 7.29
C VAL A 231 6.14 10.23 6.28
N GLY A 232 6.29 11.50 6.65
CA GLY A 232 6.92 12.52 5.80
C GLY A 232 5.96 13.45 5.07
N GLY A 233 4.68 13.49 5.46
CA GLY A 233 3.67 14.41 4.94
C GLY A 233 2.95 13.95 3.67
N THR A 234 2.95 12.64 3.39
CA THR A 234 2.28 12.05 2.22
C THR A 234 1.52 10.78 2.63
N PRO A 235 0.20 10.90 2.86
CA PRO A 235 -0.66 9.76 3.16
C PRO A 235 -0.60 8.69 2.07
N THR A 236 -0.24 7.45 2.44
CA THR A 236 -0.10 6.34 1.50
C THR A 236 -0.73 5.07 2.07
N ALA A 237 -1.67 4.46 1.32
CA ALA A 237 -2.20 3.14 1.63
C ALA A 237 -1.17 2.05 1.26
N THR A 238 -0.75 1.26 2.25
CA THR A 238 0.30 0.25 2.06
C THR A 238 -0.07 -1.08 2.72
N PRO A 239 0.22 -2.24 2.09
CA PRO A 239 -0.04 -3.55 2.69
C PRO A 239 0.68 -3.76 4.03
N LEU A 240 -0.05 -4.23 5.04
CA LEU A 240 0.46 -4.55 6.38
C LEU A 240 0.97 -5.98 6.46
N CYS A 241 0.23 -6.89 5.85
CA CYS A 241 0.38 -8.33 5.96
C CYS A 241 -0.03 -9.01 4.66
N ALA A 242 0.44 -10.24 4.45
CA ALA A 242 -0.03 -11.11 3.37
C ALA A 242 -0.31 -12.52 3.89
N PHE A 243 -1.40 -13.11 3.43
CA PHE A 243 -1.84 -14.47 3.71
C PHE A 243 -2.20 -15.21 2.42
N PRO A 244 -2.01 -16.54 2.35
CA PRO A 244 -2.48 -17.33 1.23
C PRO A 244 -4.00 -17.50 1.28
N LEU A 245 -4.71 -16.91 0.32
CA LEU A 245 -6.15 -17.01 0.16
C LEU A 245 -6.50 -18.14 -0.82
N TYR A 246 -6.84 -19.31 -0.29
CA TYR A 246 -7.23 -20.47 -1.10
C TYR A 246 -8.64 -20.33 -1.69
N GLY A 247 -8.90 -21.04 -2.78
CA GLY A 247 -10.23 -21.07 -3.40
C GLY A 247 -11.31 -21.60 -2.45
N ASN A 248 -12.48 -20.98 -2.46
CA ASN A 248 -13.57 -21.19 -1.50
C ASN A 248 -13.18 -20.94 -0.02
N GLY A 249 -12.02 -20.30 0.21
CA GLY A 249 -11.50 -19.98 1.54
C GLY A 249 -12.01 -18.64 2.07
N LEU A 250 -12.12 -18.54 3.39
CA LEU A 250 -12.43 -17.31 4.11
C LEU A 250 -11.29 -16.97 5.05
N ASP A 251 -10.70 -15.81 4.82
CA ASP A 251 -9.59 -15.28 5.59
C ASP A 251 -10.09 -14.14 6.47
N VAL A 252 -9.80 -14.19 7.78
CA VAL A 252 -10.26 -13.18 8.76
C VAL A 252 -9.05 -12.58 9.46
N MET A 253 -8.96 -11.25 9.43
CA MET A 253 -7.83 -10.49 9.94
C MET A 253 -8.33 -9.23 10.65
N ALA A 254 -7.77 -8.90 11.80
CA ALA A 254 -8.02 -7.65 12.50
C ALA A 254 -6.72 -6.86 12.61
N PRO A 255 -6.65 -5.60 12.13
CA PRO A 255 -5.54 -4.70 12.46
C PRO A 255 -5.41 -4.56 13.97
N ILE A 256 -4.18 -4.52 14.48
CA ILE A 256 -3.91 -4.21 15.88
C ILE A 256 -2.93 -3.06 16.00
N GLU A 257 -3.02 -2.34 17.11
CA GLU A 257 -2.16 -1.19 17.39
C GLU A 257 -0.82 -1.61 17.97
N LEU A 258 -0.09 -2.35 17.14
CA LEU A 258 1.24 -2.88 17.39
C LEU A 258 2.15 -2.51 16.21
N VAL A 259 3.22 -1.76 16.47
CA VAL A 259 4.13 -1.26 15.44
C VAL A 259 5.56 -1.66 15.77
N LEU A 260 6.27 -2.22 14.80
CA LEU A 260 7.72 -2.44 14.88
C LEU A 260 8.43 -1.37 14.04
N LEU A 261 9.36 -0.65 14.67
CA LEU A 261 10.22 0.33 14.00
C LEU A 261 11.67 -0.14 14.00
N SER A 262 12.40 0.10 12.91
CA SER A 262 13.82 -0.27 12.80
C SER A 262 14.54 0.61 11.77
N PHE A 263 15.77 1.01 12.10
CA PHE A 263 16.67 1.71 11.17
C PHE A 263 17.59 0.71 10.46
N ALA A 264 17.66 0.73 9.14
CA ALA A 264 18.58 -0.11 8.37
C ALA A 264 19.07 0.56 7.09
N THR A 265 20.23 0.14 6.57
CA THR A 265 20.83 0.66 5.32
C THR A 265 20.42 -0.12 4.07
N LEU A 266 19.81 -1.30 4.25
CA LEU A 266 19.31 -2.08 3.13
C LEU A 266 18.03 -1.44 2.60
N GLN A 267 18.07 -0.94 1.37
CA GLN A 267 16.89 -0.36 0.73
C GLN A 267 15.85 -1.45 0.40
N ILE A 268 14.66 -1.33 1.00
CA ILE A 268 13.56 -2.29 0.85
C ILE A 268 12.28 -1.55 0.55
N ASN A 269 11.61 -1.95 -0.52
CA ASN A 269 10.35 -1.33 -0.91
C ASN A 269 9.21 -1.70 0.05
N THR A 270 8.24 -0.81 0.19
CA THR A 270 6.97 -1.12 0.87
C THR A 270 6.28 -2.32 0.22
N GLY A 271 5.54 -3.08 1.04
CA GLY A 271 4.92 -4.35 0.64
C GLY A 271 5.89 -5.53 0.52
N THR A 272 7.16 -5.38 0.90
CA THR A 272 8.13 -6.49 0.87
C THR A 272 7.95 -7.40 2.08
N VAL A 273 7.95 -8.73 1.85
CA VAL A 273 7.85 -9.78 2.87
C VAL A 273 9.15 -9.94 3.65
N ILE A 274 9.11 -9.64 4.96
CA ILE A 274 10.27 -9.71 5.85
C ILE A 274 9.97 -10.61 7.03
N TYR A 275 10.75 -11.68 7.22
CA TYR A 275 10.56 -12.57 8.38
C TYR A 275 11.50 -12.28 9.54
N LYS A 276 12.60 -11.55 9.29
CA LYS A 276 13.64 -11.27 10.28
C LYS A 276 13.95 -9.79 10.35
N ALA A 277 14.14 -9.27 11.56
CA ALA A 277 14.59 -7.89 11.77
C ALA A 277 15.99 -7.69 11.17
N PHE A 278 16.22 -6.57 10.47
CA PHE A 278 17.53 -6.28 9.86
C PHE A 278 18.55 -5.79 10.88
N SER A 279 18.08 -5.02 11.85
CA SER A 279 18.85 -4.41 12.92
C SER A 279 18.04 -4.46 14.21
N GLN A 280 18.55 -3.83 15.28
CA GLN A 280 17.74 -3.65 16.47
C GLN A 280 16.52 -2.77 16.14
N GLY A 281 15.33 -3.26 16.49
CA GLY A 281 14.08 -2.52 16.40
C GLY A 281 13.45 -2.26 17.77
N ILE A 282 12.34 -1.55 17.76
CA ILE A 282 11.43 -1.39 18.90
C ILE A 282 10.03 -1.83 18.48
N LEU A 283 9.44 -2.73 19.26
CA LEU A 283 8.05 -3.13 19.14
C LEU A 283 7.21 -2.31 20.13
N ILE A 284 6.20 -1.59 19.65
CA ILE A 284 5.42 -0.59 20.38
C ILE A 284 3.95 -0.99 20.35
N HIS A 285 3.33 -1.15 21.52
CA HIS A 285 1.90 -1.34 21.71
C HIS A 285 1.23 0.00 22.07
N LEU A 286 0.18 0.35 21.32
CA LEU A 286 -0.67 1.50 21.60
C LEU A 286 -2.02 1.08 22.21
N THR A 287 -2.12 -0.11 22.81
CA THR A 287 -3.36 -0.52 23.48
C THR A 287 -3.77 0.50 24.54
N GLY A 288 -4.97 1.09 24.38
CA GLY A 288 -5.56 2.06 25.30
C GLY A 288 -5.05 3.49 25.17
N VAL A 289 -4.19 3.79 24.19
CA VAL A 289 -3.72 5.15 23.89
C VAL A 289 -3.66 5.37 22.38
N THR A 290 -3.72 6.61 21.92
CA THR A 290 -3.55 6.93 20.50
C THR A 290 -2.13 7.35 20.14
N GLU A 291 -1.29 7.63 21.14
CA GLU A 291 0.03 8.20 20.92
C GLU A 291 1.08 7.59 21.83
N ARG A 292 2.29 7.39 21.30
CA ARG A 292 3.48 6.97 22.05
C ARG A 292 4.68 7.79 21.60
N ALA A 293 5.56 8.10 22.54
CA ALA A 293 6.83 8.76 22.26
C ALA A 293 8.00 7.83 22.62
N VAL A 294 8.97 7.75 21.73
CA VAL A 294 10.21 6.98 21.90
C VAL A 294 11.41 7.83 21.48
N SER A 295 12.61 7.42 21.87
CA SER A 295 13.84 8.01 21.36
C SER A 295 14.78 6.97 20.79
N PHE A 296 15.62 7.40 19.85
CA PHE A 296 16.63 6.57 19.22
C PHE A 296 18.00 7.27 19.24
N ASP A 297 19.01 6.51 19.63
CA ASP A 297 20.43 6.88 19.56
C ASP A 297 21.13 5.79 18.75
N ILE A 298 21.89 6.15 17.71
CA ILE A 298 22.49 5.16 16.79
C ILE A 298 23.43 4.17 17.50
N ASN A 299 24.03 4.56 18.63
CA ASN A 299 24.98 3.72 19.37
C ASN A 299 24.34 3.03 20.59
N LYS A 300 23.31 3.63 21.19
CA LYS A 300 22.65 3.09 22.39
C LYS A 300 21.34 2.35 22.08
N GLY A 301 20.80 2.53 20.89
CA GLY A 301 19.55 1.92 20.45
C GLY A 301 18.31 2.72 20.89
N TRP A 302 17.19 1.99 21.01
CA TRP A 302 15.90 2.57 21.34
C TRP A 302 15.70 2.76 22.85
N SER A 303 15.01 3.84 23.23
CA SER A 303 14.61 4.14 24.61
C SER A 303 13.18 4.66 24.67
N TRP A 304 12.44 4.31 25.72
CA TRP A 304 11.01 4.63 25.86
C TRP A 304 10.57 4.80 27.33
N GLY A 305 11.53 5.04 28.22
CA GLY A 305 11.27 5.16 29.66
C GLY A 305 10.96 3.84 30.38
N GLY A 306 11.17 2.69 29.74
CA GLY A 306 11.08 1.37 30.37
C GLY A 306 9.66 0.85 30.61
N GLY A 307 8.64 1.46 30.00
CA GLY A 307 7.26 0.98 30.08
C GLY A 307 7.07 -0.40 29.42
N SER A 308 6.14 -1.20 29.93
CA SER A 308 5.83 -2.54 29.38
C SER A 308 5.13 -2.50 28.01
N TRP A 309 4.73 -1.32 27.54
CA TRP A 309 4.09 -1.11 26.25
C TRP A 309 5.08 -1.13 25.09
N ALA A 310 6.39 -1.19 25.34
CA ALA A 310 7.37 -1.40 24.29
C ALA A 310 8.50 -2.33 24.73
N GLN A 311 9.15 -2.95 23.75
CA GLN A 311 10.32 -3.81 23.95
C GLN A 311 11.28 -3.70 22.77
N THR A 312 12.56 -3.97 22.99
CA THR A 312 13.52 -4.10 21.89
C THR A 312 13.33 -5.42 21.15
N VAL A 313 13.49 -5.37 19.84
CA VAL A 313 13.59 -6.54 18.97
C VAL A 313 15.03 -6.64 18.51
N GLN A 314 15.68 -7.77 18.79
CA GLN A 314 17.09 -7.95 18.42
C GLN A 314 17.23 -8.10 16.89
N ALA A 315 18.39 -7.72 16.38
CA ALA A 315 18.73 -8.00 14.98
C ALA A 315 18.60 -9.50 14.68
N SER A 316 18.11 -9.84 13.49
CA SER A 316 17.83 -11.20 13.04
C SER A 316 16.75 -11.98 13.82
N ALA A 317 16.07 -11.35 14.79
CA ALA A 317 14.93 -11.96 15.45
C ALA A 317 13.78 -12.21 14.46
N ASP A 318 13.04 -13.31 14.66
CA ASP A 318 11.85 -13.60 13.85
C ASP A 318 10.73 -12.63 14.23
N ILE A 319 10.26 -11.84 13.27
CA ILE A 319 9.27 -10.78 13.50
C ILE A 319 7.83 -11.23 13.21
N ALA A 320 7.66 -12.29 12.42
CA ALA A 320 6.34 -12.86 12.16
C ALA A 320 5.56 -13.25 13.44
N PRO A 321 6.12 -13.98 14.41
CA PRO A 321 5.38 -14.30 15.65
C PRO A 321 5.13 -13.07 16.54
N LEU A 322 5.82 -11.95 16.30
CA LEU A 322 5.61 -10.70 17.03
C LEU A 322 4.49 -9.86 16.42
N LEU A 323 4.34 -9.90 15.10
CA LEU A 323 3.42 -9.04 14.34
C LEU A 323 2.17 -9.77 13.85
N ILE A 324 2.16 -11.11 13.82
CA ILE A 324 1.03 -11.91 13.37
C ILE A 324 0.54 -12.75 14.54
N GLU A 325 -0.45 -12.21 15.24
CA GLU A 325 -0.98 -12.83 16.45
C GLU A 325 -2.16 -13.75 16.10
N SER A 326 -1.99 -15.04 16.38
CA SER A 326 -3.12 -15.98 16.30
C SER A 326 -3.91 -15.94 17.59
N THR A 327 -5.12 -15.37 17.58
CA THR A 327 -5.93 -15.23 18.81
C THR A 327 -7.17 -16.12 18.85
N THR A 328 -7.39 -16.72 20.01
CA THR A 328 -8.63 -17.45 20.34
C THR A 328 -9.84 -16.51 20.35
N SER A 329 -9.66 -15.24 20.73
CA SER A 329 -10.74 -14.24 20.78
C SER A 329 -11.31 -13.94 19.39
N LEU A 330 -10.46 -13.76 18.37
CA LEU A 330 -10.92 -13.60 17.00
C LEU A 330 -11.54 -14.90 16.46
N SER A 331 -10.99 -16.05 16.87
CA SER A 331 -11.56 -17.36 16.53
C SER A 331 -12.99 -17.53 17.07
N MET A 332 -13.25 -17.10 18.30
CA MET A 332 -14.59 -17.13 18.91
C MET A 332 -15.57 -16.20 18.19
N LYS A 333 -15.19 -14.95 17.91
CA LYS A 333 -16.02 -14.01 17.13
C LYS A 333 -16.35 -14.53 15.73
N THR A 334 -15.39 -15.21 15.10
CA THR A 334 -15.58 -15.82 13.78
C THR A 334 -16.60 -16.97 13.82
N LEU A 335 -16.61 -17.77 14.90
CA LEU A 335 -17.58 -18.86 15.07
C LEU A 335 -19.00 -18.33 15.27
N GLU A 336 -19.17 -17.28 16.07
CA GLU A 336 -20.47 -16.63 16.30
C GLU A 336 -21.05 -16.05 15.01
N ALA A 337 -20.22 -15.37 14.20
CA ALA A 337 -20.65 -14.79 12.93
C ALA A 337 -21.11 -15.84 11.89
N ARG A 338 -20.71 -17.11 12.02
CA ARG A 338 -21.11 -18.20 11.10
C ARG A 338 -22.43 -18.90 11.50
N GLN A 339 -22.99 -18.58 12.67
CA GLN A 339 -24.21 -19.22 13.19
C GLN A 339 -25.49 -18.40 12.94
N ILE A 340 -25.36 -17.21 12.34
CA ILE A 340 -26.46 -16.31 11.95
C ILE A 340 -26.66 -16.40 10.44
#